data_AF-A0A8S3HS02-F1
#
_entry.id   AF-A0A8S3HS02-F1
#
_cell.length_a   1.000
_cell.length_b   1.000
_cell.length_c   1.000
_cell.angle_alpha   90.00
_cell.angle_beta   90.00
_cell.angle_gamma   90.00
#
_symmetry.space_group_name_H-M   'P 1'
#
loop_
_entity.id
_entity.type
_entity.pdbx_description
1 polymer ?
#
loop_
_entity_poly.entity_id
_entity_poly.type
_entity_poly.pdbx_seq_one_letter_code
_entity_poly.pdbx_strand_id
1 'polypeptide(L)'
;MNASLFQYAGIKDKRGKTCQEVTIHKVLPSKFKNINQRIPSLKVGNFQLCETPLRLGQLQGNRFEIFIRNITIESNENIKCYVNNFIEKGFINYFGLQRFGSRTLATQTVGKYLLQHNWSQAIDAILAYDETITQDWLRQLLYQWNKTHDIKTILDGTIPYRRSIEVDLLRGLQKHDQTNLIGALSSIPRNTRLLYLHAYQSMIWNKIVSKRLNTYGTEILVGDLYMNDIHNDSNVSFVTETNRNDIKLEQIVLPLPGYDIKYPLNDI
;
A
#
# COMPACT_ATOMS: atom_id res chain seq x y z
N MET A 1 -10.76 22.15 13.34
CA MET A 1 -11.57 20.90 13.32
C MET A 1 -10.63 19.73 13.52
N ASN A 2 -11.03 18.70 14.25
CA ASN A 2 -10.21 17.50 14.43
C ASN A 2 -10.19 16.67 13.13
N ALA A 3 -9.02 16.17 12.72
CA ALA A 3 -8.87 15.34 11.54
C ALA A 3 -9.65 14.01 11.66
N SER A 4 -9.91 13.51 12.87
CA SER A 4 -10.67 12.28 13.11
C SER A 4 -12.14 12.37 12.67
N LEU A 5 -12.67 13.57 12.42
CA LEU A 5 -14.04 13.77 11.95
C LEU A 5 -14.21 13.44 10.47
N PHE A 6 -13.12 13.38 9.71
CA PHE A 6 -13.12 13.12 8.27
C PHE A 6 -12.98 11.62 8.03
N GLN A 7 -13.88 11.08 7.21
CA GLN A 7 -13.84 9.67 6.79
C GLN A 7 -13.93 9.58 5.27
N TYR A 8 -13.27 8.58 4.71
CA TYR A 8 -13.12 8.38 3.26
C TYR A 8 -13.02 6.88 2.96
N ALA A 9 -13.32 6.50 1.71
CA ALA A 9 -13.32 5.10 1.31
C ALA A 9 -11.92 4.55 0.97
N GLY A 10 -10.97 5.40 0.60
CA GLY A 10 -9.59 5.02 0.34
C GLY A 10 -8.71 6.25 0.07
N ILE A 11 -7.38 6.07 0.12
CA ILE A 11 -6.42 7.14 -0.20
C ILE A 11 -6.20 7.19 -1.71
N LYS A 12 -6.03 8.39 -2.27
CA LYS A 12 -5.67 8.60 -3.69
C LYS A 12 -4.21 9.03 -3.82
N ASP A 13 -3.68 8.89 -5.02
CA ASP A 13 -2.29 9.24 -5.30
C ASP A 13 -2.02 10.73 -5.10
N LYS A 14 -0.86 11.01 -4.49
CA LYS A 14 -0.39 12.38 -4.25
C LYS A 14 0.00 13.10 -5.54
N ARG A 15 0.55 12.36 -6.52
CA ARG A 15 1.01 12.89 -7.80
C ARG A 15 -0.06 12.64 -8.86
N GLY A 16 -1.08 13.48 -8.88
CA GLY A 16 -2.16 13.43 -9.87
C GLY A 16 -3.25 14.44 -9.56
N LYS A 17 -4.18 14.62 -10.50
CA LYS A 17 -5.46 15.29 -10.21
C LYS A 17 -6.43 14.22 -9.74
N THR A 18 -6.74 14.21 -8.44
CA THR A 18 -7.59 13.18 -7.84
C THR A 18 -8.89 13.80 -7.33
N CYS A 19 -9.97 13.03 -7.42
CA CYS A 19 -11.27 13.37 -6.88
C CYS A 19 -11.76 12.21 -6.03
N GLN A 20 -12.32 12.50 -4.87
CA GLN A 20 -12.88 11.49 -3.98
C GLN A 20 -13.96 12.09 -3.10
N GLU A 21 -14.87 11.23 -2.63
CA GLU A 21 -15.85 11.59 -1.62
C GLU A 21 -15.24 11.51 -0.22
N VAL A 22 -15.70 12.42 0.65
CA VAL A 22 -15.29 12.50 2.05
C VAL A 22 -16.53 12.85 2.87
N THR A 23 -16.77 12.10 3.93
CA THR A 23 -17.84 12.39 4.89
C THR A 23 -17.28 13.03 6.14
N ILE A 24 -18.02 13.98 6.72
CA ILE A 24 -17.57 14.75 7.89
C ILE A 24 -18.67 14.78 8.93
N HIS A 25 -18.39 14.28 10.12
CA HIS A 25 -19.40 14.14 11.16
C HIS A 25 -19.86 15.50 11.71
N LYS A 26 -21.18 15.78 11.62
CA LYS A 26 -21.85 16.97 12.19
C LYS A 26 -21.25 18.31 11.76
N VAL A 27 -20.84 18.44 10.49
CA VAL A 27 -20.35 19.72 9.94
C VAL A 27 -21.23 20.16 8.77
N LEU A 28 -21.74 21.39 8.84
CA LEU A 28 -22.55 21.98 7.78
C LEU A 28 -21.68 22.43 6.58
N PRO A 29 -22.19 22.32 5.33
CA PRO A 29 -21.50 22.78 4.13
C PRO A 29 -21.04 24.25 4.17
N SER A 30 -21.76 25.10 4.92
CA SER A 30 -21.44 26.52 5.08
C SER A 30 -20.04 26.78 5.65
N LYS A 31 -19.47 25.83 6.41
CA LYS A 31 -18.09 25.90 6.94
C LYS A 31 -17.02 25.82 5.84
N PHE A 32 -17.37 25.37 4.64
CA PHE A 32 -16.45 25.13 3.53
C PHE A 32 -16.46 26.23 2.46
N LYS A 33 -17.33 27.25 2.57
CA LYS A 33 -17.57 28.29 1.56
C LYS A 33 -16.29 28.95 1.00
N ASN A 34 -15.27 29.15 1.85
CA ASN A 34 -14.05 29.88 1.48
C ASN A 34 -12.84 28.98 1.21
N ILE A 35 -12.96 27.65 1.33
CA ILE A 35 -11.81 26.75 1.13
C ILE A 35 -11.27 26.85 -0.29
N ASN A 36 -12.16 26.89 -1.29
CA ASN A 36 -11.80 26.94 -2.70
C ASN A 36 -10.99 28.19 -3.10
N GLN A 37 -11.09 29.27 -2.32
CA GLN A 37 -10.34 30.51 -2.51
C GLN A 37 -9.00 30.51 -1.76
N ARG A 38 -8.96 29.86 -0.58
CA ARG A 38 -7.78 29.86 0.29
C ARG A 38 -6.73 28.83 -0.08
N ILE A 39 -7.12 27.70 -0.67
CA ILE A 39 -6.23 26.58 -0.98
C ILE A 39 -6.27 26.31 -2.48
N PRO A 40 -5.33 26.84 -3.28
CA PRO A 40 -5.37 26.72 -4.74
C PRO A 40 -5.36 25.27 -5.26
N SER A 41 -4.66 24.37 -4.56
CA SER A 41 -4.52 22.96 -4.91
C SER A 41 -5.68 22.06 -4.44
N LEU A 42 -6.70 22.63 -3.79
CA LEU A 42 -7.85 21.89 -3.27
C LEU A 42 -9.16 22.54 -3.72
N LYS A 43 -10.10 21.71 -4.19
CA LYS A 43 -11.48 22.13 -4.44
C LYS A 43 -12.42 21.20 -3.69
N VAL A 44 -13.43 21.79 -3.06
CA VAL A 44 -14.51 21.11 -2.35
C VAL A 44 -15.85 21.56 -2.95
N GLY A 45 -16.80 20.63 -3.06
CA GLY A 45 -18.09 20.84 -3.71
C GLY A 45 -19.01 19.64 -3.52
N ASN A 46 -20.12 19.62 -4.27
CA ASN A 46 -21.08 18.49 -4.28
C ASN A 46 -21.55 18.09 -2.87
N PHE A 47 -21.83 19.08 -2.02
CA PHE A 47 -22.20 18.83 -0.63
C PHE A 47 -23.58 18.19 -0.54
N GLN A 48 -23.65 17.07 0.17
CA GLN A 48 -24.89 16.37 0.47
C GLN A 48 -24.86 15.89 1.93
N LEU A 49 -26.01 15.94 2.60
CA LEU A 49 -26.16 15.33 3.92
C LEU A 49 -26.36 13.82 3.75
N CYS A 50 -25.67 13.03 4.57
CA CYS A 50 -25.76 11.58 4.59
C CYS A 50 -25.91 11.09 6.03
N GLU A 51 -26.61 9.98 6.21
CA GLU A 51 -26.84 9.37 7.53
C GLU A 51 -25.66 8.51 7.98
N THR A 52 -25.04 7.79 7.03
CA THR A 52 -23.92 6.91 7.27
C THR A 52 -22.63 7.51 6.73
N PRO A 53 -21.52 7.46 7.48
CA PRO A 53 -20.27 7.97 6.98
C PRO A 53 -19.57 6.92 6.08
N LEU A 54 -18.66 7.40 5.22
CA LEU A 54 -17.82 6.53 4.39
C LEU A 54 -16.84 5.74 5.25
N ARG A 55 -16.63 4.48 4.90
CA ARG A 55 -15.65 3.59 5.52
C ARG A 55 -14.64 3.10 4.50
N LEU A 56 -13.42 2.83 4.98
CA LEU A 56 -12.38 2.23 4.16
C LEU A 56 -12.88 0.95 3.49
N GLY A 57 -12.66 0.83 2.18
CA GLY A 57 -13.07 -0.34 1.38
C GLY A 57 -14.46 -0.25 0.76
N GLN A 58 -15.25 0.80 1.04
CA GLN A 58 -16.59 0.95 0.43
C GLN A 58 -16.58 1.40 -1.04
N LEU A 59 -15.43 1.75 -1.61
CA LEU A 59 -15.34 2.03 -3.04
C LEU A 59 -15.27 0.72 -3.84
N GLN A 60 -15.95 0.67 -4.98
CA GLN A 60 -15.80 -0.42 -5.94
C GLN A 60 -14.50 -0.33 -6.73
N GLY A 61 -13.97 0.88 -6.95
CA GLY A 61 -12.77 1.09 -7.74
C GLY A 61 -12.47 2.56 -7.99
N ASN A 62 -11.56 2.81 -8.93
CA ASN A 62 -11.17 4.15 -9.35
C ASN A 62 -11.21 4.24 -10.89
N ARG A 63 -11.73 5.35 -11.41
CA ARG A 63 -11.60 5.69 -12.83
C ARG A 63 -10.30 6.47 -13.04
N PHE A 64 -9.46 5.99 -13.95
CA PHE A 64 -8.21 6.64 -14.30
C PHE A 64 -8.29 7.26 -15.70
N GLU A 65 -7.67 8.43 -15.83
CA GLU A 65 -7.35 9.05 -17.12
C GLU A 65 -5.82 9.27 -17.13
N ILE A 66 -5.12 8.55 -17.99
CA ILE A 66 -3.66 8.48 -18.00
C ILE A 66 -3.13 9.00 -19.33
N PHE A 67 -2.22 9.96 -19.27
CA PHE A 67 -1.52 10.48 -20.44
C PHE A 67 -0.08 9.96 -20.44
N ILE A 68 0.21 9.03 -21.35
CA ILE A 68 1.56 8.55 -21.59
C ILE A 68 2.23 9.50 -22.58
N ARG A 69 3.35 10.11 -22.19
CA ARG A 69 4.10 11.09 -23.01
C ARG A 69 5.43 10.50 -23.45
N ASN A 70 6.00 11.07 -24.52
CA ASN A 70 7.32 10.70 -25.06
C ASN A 70 7.41 9.21 -25.42
N ILE A 71 6.38 8.67 -26.06
CA ILE A 71 6.38 7.29 -26.54
C ILE A 71 7.28 7.14 -27.77
N THR A 72 8.09 6.10 -27.79
CA THR A 72 8.83 5.66 -28.97
C THR A 72 8.06 4.49 -29.56
N ILE A 73 7.55 4.67 -30.78
CA ILE A 73 6.78 3.64 -31.50
C ILE A 73 7.31 3.50 -32.91
N GLU A 74 7.37 2.26 -33.40
CA GLU A 74 7.73 1.97 -34.79
C GLU A 74 6.62 2.37 -35.76
N SER A 75 5.34 2.22 -35.36
CA SER A 75 4.16 2.64 -36.13
C SER A 75 2.97 3.01 -35.22
N ASN A 76 2.09 3.88 -35.71
CA ASN A 76 0.84 4.24 -35.02
C ASN A 76 -0.16 3.08 -34.93
N GLU A 77 -0.10 2.12 -35.87
CA GLU A 77 -0.97 0.94 -35.89
C GLU A 77 -0.70 0.03 -34.69
N ASN A 78 0.55 -0.04 -34.24
CA ASN A 78 0.94 -0.83 -33.06
C ASN A 78 0.26 -0.35 -31.77
N ILE A 79 -0.01 0.95 -31.63
CA ILE A 79 -0.68 1.49 -30.42
C ILE A 79 -2.08 0.89 -30.27
N LYS A 80 -2.88 0.87 -31.36
CA LYS A 80 -4.24 0.31 -31.32
C LYS A 80 -4.20 -1.17 -30.96
N CYS A 81 -3.25 -1.91 -31.52
CA CYS A 81 -3.06 -3.32 -31.19
C CYS A 81 -2.75 -3.52 -29.70
N TYR A 82 -1.82 -2.76 -29.13
CA TYR A 82 -1.48 -2.85 -27.70
C TYR A 82 -2.65 -2.51 -26.78
N VAL A 83 -3.40 -1.45 -27.11
CA VAL A 83 -4.59 -1.06 -26.33
C VAL A 83 -5.69 -2.12 -26.42
N ASN A 84 -5.97 -2.65 -27.61
CA ASN A 84 -6.96 -3.70 -27.77
C ASN A 84 -6.55 -4.98 -27.02
N ASN A 85 -5.27 -5.35 -27.07
CA ASN A 85 -4.76 -6.50 -26.32
C ASN A 85 -4.95 -6.31 -24.80
N PHE A 86 -4.68 -5.10 -24.28
CA PHE A 86 -4.91 -4.78 -22.88
C PHE A 86 -6.40 -4.83 -22.49
N ILE A 87 -7.30 -4.36 -23.37
CA ILE A 87 -8.75 -4.41 -23.14
C ILE A 87 -9.25 -5.85 -23.13
N GLU A 88 -8.79 -6.67 -24.07
CA GLU A 88 -9.24 -8.05 -24.25
C GLU A 88 -8.68 -9.00 -23.20
N LYS A 89 -7.38 -8.87 -22.87
CA LYS A 89 -6.66 -9.81 -21.98
C LYS A 89 -6.48 -9.30 -20.56
N GLY A 90 -6.70 -8.00 -20.33
CA GLY A 90 -6.42 -7.37 -19.05
C GLY A 90 -4.93 -7.32 -18.73
N PHE A 91 -4.61 -7.44 -17.43
CA PHE A 91 -3.26 -7.39 -16.91
C PHE A 91 -3.13 -8.24 -15.65
N ILE A 92 -1.89 -8.61 -15.32
CA ILE A 92 -1.60 -9.34 -14.09
C ILE A 92 -1.70 -8.38 -12.90
N ASN A 93 -2.53 -8.72 -11.91
CA ASN A 93 -2.85 -7.86 -10.77
C ASN A 93 -1.71 -7.80 -9.71
N TYR A 94 -0.50 -7.41 -10.12
CA TYR A 94 0.64 -7.27 -9.22
C TYR A 94 0.47 -6.15 -8.20
N PHE A 95 1.04 -6.34 -7.01
CA PHE A 95 1.37 -5.22 -6.14
C PHE A 95 2.49 -4.39 -6.78
N GLY A 96 2.21 -3.13 -7.13
CA GLY A 96 3.18 -2.22 -7.73
C GLY A 96 4.24 -1.70 -6.76
N LEU A 97 5.28 -1.05 -7.29
CA LEU A 97 6.45 -0.56 -6.54
C LEU A 97 6.11 0.33 -5.34
N GLN A 98 5.04 1.13 -5.43
CA GLN A 98 4.56 1.97 -4.33
C GLN A 98 4.26 1.17 -3.05
N ARG A 99 3.86 -0.11 -3.16
CA ARG A 99 3.61 -1.00 -2.01
C ARG A 99 4.90 -1.31 -1.23
N PHE A 100 6.04 -1.28 -1.90
CA PHE A 100 7.35 -1.65 -1.37
C PHE A 100 8.18 -0.44 -0.94
N GLY A 101 7.64 0.77 -1.10
CA GLY A 101 8.32 2.03 -0.79
C GLY A 101 9.33 2.44 -1.86
N SER A 102 9.93 3.62 -1.68
CA SER A 102 10.87 4.21 -2.64
C SER A 102 12.31 4.27 -2.14
N ARG A 103 12.59 3.66 -0.98
CA ARG A 103 13.92 3.62 -0.36
C ARG A 103 14.73 2.45 -0.94
N THR A 104 16.05 2.56 -0.90
CA THR A 104 17.01 1.52 -1.30
C THR A 104 16.77 0.24 -0.50
N LEU A 105 16.53 0.37 0.81
CA LEU A 105 16.08 -0.76 1.62
C LEU A 105 14.57 -0.93 1.50
N ALA A 106 14.17 -2.06 0.94
CA ALA A 106 12.79 -2.30 0.58
C ALA A 106 11.91 -2.60 1.81
N THR A 107 10.67 -2.06 1.80
CA THR A 107 9.72 -2.13 2.94
C THR A 107 9.43 -3.57 3.39
N GLN A 108 9.39 -4.51 2.45
CA GLN A 108 9.22 -5.94 2.71
C GLN A 108 10.35 -6.54 3.56
N THR A 109 11.56 -5.99 3.51
CA THR A 109 12.70 -6.47 4.31
C THR A 109 12.46 -6.22 5.79
N VAL A 110 11.92 -5.04 6.14
CA VAL A 110 11.46 -4.75 7.52
C VAL A 110 10.37 -5.75 7.92
N GLY A 111 9.40 -6.01 7.04
CA GLY A 111 8.34 -7.00 7.28
C GLY A 111 8.86 -8.40 7.58
N LYS A 112 9.86 -8.86 6.81
CA LYS A 112 10.56 -10.13 7.03
C LYS A 112 11.18 -10.19 8.43
N TYR A 113 11.93 -9.15 8.82
CA TYR A 113 12.58 -9.12 10.14
C TYR A 113 11.57 -9.14 11.28
N LEU A 114 10.47 -8.40 11.15
CA LEU A 114 9.39 -8.40 12.14
C LEU A 114 8.75 -9.79 12.31
N LEU A 115 8.50 -10.52 11.21
CA LEU A 115 7.94 -11.88 11.28
C LEU A 115 8.92 -12.89 11.87
N GLN A 116 10.23 -12.68 11.70
CA GLN A 116 11.27 -13.53 12.26
C GLN A 116 11.64 -13.18 13.71
N HIS A 117 10.95 -12.21 14.34
CA HIS A 117 11.30 -11.66 15.64
C HIS A 117 12.72 -11.06 15.71
N ASN A 118 13.28 -10.68 14.56
CA ASN A 118 14.57 -10.02 14.42
C ASN A 118 14.41 -8.51 14.64
N TRP A 119 14.11 -8.13 15.89
CA TRP A 119 13.72 -6.76 16.25
C TRP A 119 14.82 -5.72 16.00
N SER A 120 16.08 -6.07 16.31
CA SER A 120 17.22 -5.19 16.07
C SER A 120 17.35 -4.86 14.58
N GLN A 121 17.34 -5.89 13.74
CA GLN A 121 17.46 -5.74 12.29
C GLN A 121 16.26 -4.98 11.70
N ALA A 122 15.07 -5.11 12.28
CA ALA A 122 13.91 -4.31 11.87
C ALA A 122 14.10 -2.82 12.19
N ILE A 123 14.64 -2.49 13.37
CA ILE A 123 14.95 -1.11 13.78
C ILE A 123 16.06 -0.52 12.90
N ASP A 124 17.14 -1.26 12.72
CA ASP A 124 18.27 -0.86 11.87
C ASP A 124 17.79 -0.61 10.43
N ALA A 125 16.91 -1.47 9.92
CA ALA A 125 16.31 -1.31 8.60
C ALA A 125 15.45 -0.05 8.48
N ILE A 126 14.64 0.28 9.48
CA ILE A 126 13.81 1.49 9.47
C ILE A 126 14.69 2.75 9.51
N LEU A 127 15.73 2.74 10.34
CA LEU A 127 16.63 3.87 10.57
C LEU A 127 17.83 3.90 9.62
N ALA A 128 17.91 2.99 8.64
CA ALA A 128 19.03 2.95 7.71
C ALA A 128 19.13 4.24 6.89
N TYR A 129 20.31 4.86 6.88
CA TYR A 129 20.62 5.93 5.93
C TYR A 129 20.41 5.49 4.48
N ASP A 130 19.87 6.39 3.66
CA ASP A 130 19.60 6.15 2.24
C ASP A 130 19.71 7.48 1.47
N GLU A 131 20.57 7.50 0.46
CA GLU A 131 20.83 8.68 -0.37
C GLU A 131 19.61 9.08 -1.21
N THR A 132 18.72 8.14 -1.52
CA THR A 132 17.51 8.39 -2.33
C THR A 132 16.42 9.16 -1.56
N ILE A 133 16.61 9.38 -0.26
CA ILE A 133 15.67 10.15 0.57
C ILE A 133 15.64 11.61 0.08
N THR A 134 14.49 11.98 -0.48
CA THR A 134 14.24 13.32 -1.03
C THR A 134 14.06 14.40 0.03
N GLN A 135 13.82 14.03 1.29
CA GLN A 135 13.70 14.99 2.40
C GLN A 135 15.07 15.20 3.05
N ASP A 136 15.71 16.34 2.78
CA ASP A 136 17.06 16.62 3.29
C ASP A 136 17.19 16.53 4.81
N TRP A 137 16.20 17.03 5.56
CA TRP A 137 16.19 16.95 7.03
C TRP A 137 16.18 15.50 7.54
N LEU A 138 15.44 14.61 6.87
CA LEU A 138 15.35 13.20 7.26
C LEU A 138 16.65 12.49 6.88
N ARG A 139 17.21 12.80 5.71
CA ARG A 139 18.50 12.26 5.26
C ARG A 139 19.62 12.64 6.24
N GLN A 140 19.66 13.89 6.68
CA GLN A 140 20.62 14.37 7.69
C GLN A 140 20.42 13.70 9.05
N LEU A 141 19.17 13.56 9.50
CA LEU A 141 18.84 12.88 10.75
C LEU A 141 19.33 11.43 10.76
N LEU A 142 19.06 10.66 9.69
CA LEU A 142 19.51 9.27 9.58
C LEU A 142 21.02 9.15 9.39
N TYR A 143 21.66 10.12 8.71
CA TYR A 143 23.11 10.19 8.61
C TYR A 143 23.76 10.37 10.00
N GLN A 144 23.23 11.28 10.82
CA GLN A 144 23.70 11.48 12.19
C GLN A 144 23.49 10.25 13.05
N TRP A 145 22.29 9.63 12.97
CA TRP A 145 22.00 8.37 13.65
C TRP A 145 23.04 7.30 13.36
N ASN A 146 23.30 7.02 12.09
CA ASN A 146 24.28 6.02 11.67
C ASN A 146 25.71 6.32 12.12
N LYS A 147 26.05 7.60 12.35
CA LYS A 147 27.39 8.02 12.77
C LYS A 147 27.58 7.99 14.29
N THR A 148 26.58 8.45 15.05
CA THR A 148 26.77 8.74 16.49
C THR A 148 25.96 7.84 17.41
N HIS A 149 24.84 7.31 16.95
CA HIS A 149 23.83 6.64 17.79
C HIS A 149 23.36 7.50 19.00
N ASP A 150 23.61 8.81 18.97
CA ASP A 150 23.25 9.74 20.04
C ASP A 150 21.84 10.29 19.81
N ILE A 151 20.86 9.59 20.39
CA ILE A 151 19.43 9.92 20.27
C ILE A 151 19.14 11.34 20.78
N LYS A 152 19.80 11.78 21.85
CA LYS A 152 19.48 13.07 22.49
C LYS A 152 19.87 14.22 21.56
N THR A 153 21.11 14.21 21.07
CA THR A 153 21.58 15.25 20.14
C THR A 153 20.77 15.30 18.85
N ILE A 154 20.34 14.14 18.34
CA ILE A 154 19.52 14.06 17.12
C ILE A 154 18.12 14.64 17.34
N LEU A 155 17.47 14.30 18.46
CA LEU A 155 16.10 14.75 18.75
C LEU A 155 16.02 16.22 19.19
N ASP A 156 17.09 16.76 19.77
CA ASP A 156 17.22 18.19 20.12
C ASP A 156 17.50 19.06 18.88
N GLY A 157 17.84 18.46 17.73
CA GLY A 157 18.05 19.14 16.46
C GLY A 157 16.77 19.67 15.80
N THR A 158 16.93 20.35 14.66
CA THR A 158 15.81 20.94 13.91
C THR A 158 14.98 19.87 13.18
N ILE A 159 14.04 19.26 13.88
CA ILE A 159 13.06 18.34 13.30
C ILE A 159 11.80 19.14 12.92
N PRO A 160 11.35 19.10 11.66
CA PRO A 160 10.14 19.81 11.26
C PRO A 160 8.92 19.25 12.00
N TYR A 161 7.91 20.10 12.24
CA TYR A 161 6.64 19.69 12.85
C TYR A 161 5.83 18.80 11.89
N ARG A 162 6.26 17.55 11.74
CA ARG A 162 5.69 16.51 10.88
C ARG A 162 5.84 15.17 11.59
N ARG A 163 4.90 14.26 11.35
CA ARG A 163 5.07 12.86 11.78
C ARG A 163 6.06 12.16 10.85
N SER A 164 6.96 11.38 11.42
CA SER A 164 7.89 10.51 10.72
C SER A 164 8.05 9.25 11.54
N ILE A 165 8.08 8.11 10.85
CA ILE A 165 8.23 6.79 11.48
C ILE A 165 9.56 6.71 12.21
N GLU A 166 10.61 7.25 11.59
CA GLU A 166 11.96 7.31 12.09
C GLU A 166 12.04 8.12 13.38
N VAL A 167 11.41 9.30 13.42
CA VAL A 167 11.36 10.13 14.63
C VAL A 167 10.53 9.46 15.74
N ASP A 168 9.39 8.87 15.41
CA ASP A 168 8.57 8.14 16.38
C ASP A 168 9.35 6.97 16.98
N LEU A 169 10.12 6.25 16.15
CA LEU A 169 10.97 5.14 16.58
C LEU A 169 12.14 5.61 17.46
N LEU A 170 12.85 6.67 17.08
CA LEU A 170 13.93 7.26 17.89
C LEU A 170 13.44 7.73 19.26
N ARG A 171 12.25 8.35 19.33
CA ARG A 171 11.61 8.69 20.61
C ARG A 171 11.23 7.45 21.42
N GLY A 172 10.80 6.38 20.73
CA GLY A 172 10.58 5.07 21.34
C GLY A 172 11.85 4.52 21.98
N LEU A 173 12.97 4.56 21.25
CA LEU A 173 14.29 4.14 21.73
C LEU A 173 14.85 5.06 22.84
N GLN A 174 14.46 6.34 22.88
CA GLN A 174 14.83 7.22 23.99
C GLN A 174 14.08 6.87 25.28
N LYS A 175 12.81 6.51 25.14
CA LYS A 175 11.90 6.22 26.26
C LYS A 175 12.12 4.82 26.84
N HIS A 176 12.47 3.88 25.97
CA HIS A 176 12.70 2.49 26.31
C HIS A 176 14.18 2.21 26.20
N ASP A 177 14.82 1.76 27.28
CA ASP A 177 16.22 1.33 27.24
C ASP A 177 16.45 0.32 26.10
N GLN A 178 17.69 0.19 25.62
CA GLN A 178 18.06 -0.67 24.48
C GLN A 178 17.64 -2.14 24.63
N THR A 179 17.24 -2.56 25.83
CA THR A 179 16.72 -3.89 26.15
C THR A 179 15.27 -4.11 25.68
N ASN A 180 14.47 -3.05 25.49
CA ASN A 180 13.05 -3.16 25.12
C ASN A 180 12.77 -2.64 23.70
N LEU A 181 13.32 -3.35 22.71
CA LEU A 181 13.14 -3.05 21.28
C LEU A 181 11.68 -3.15 20.83
N ILE A 182 10.88 -4.04 21.44
CA ILE A 182 9.45 -4.19 21.14
C ILE A 182 8.69 -2.94 21.60
N GLY A 183 9.04 -2.39 22.77
CA GLY A 183 8.51 -1.13 23.27
C GLY A 183 8.84 0.03 22.36
N ALA A 184 10.09 0.12 21.88
CA ALA A 184 10.51 1.13 20.93
C ALA A 184 9.74 1.02 19.59
N LEU A 185 9.65 -0.17 19.00
CA LEU A 185 8.83 -0.41 17.80
C LEU A 185 7.35 -0.06 18.07
N SER A 186 6.88 -0.23 19.30
CA SER A 186 5.50 0.04 19.67
C SER A 186 5.12 1.53 19.62
N SER A 187 6.09 2.44 19.57
CA SER A 187 5.85 3.89 19.38
C SER A 187 5.30 4.22 17.99
N ILE A 188 5.63 3.40 16.98
CA ILE A 188 5.10 3.53 15.62
C ILE A 188 3.63 3.09 15.64
N PRO A 189 2.66 3.86 15.10
CA PRO A 189 1.26 3.46 15.09
C PRO A 189 1.02 2.07 14.48
N ARG A 190 0.12 1.28 15.09
CA ARG A 190 -0.15 -0.12 14.67
C ARG A 190 -0.38 -0.27 13.17
N ASN A 191 -1.25 0.56 12.59
CA ASN A 191 -1.57 0.48 11.16
C ASN A 191 -0.35 0.75 10.27
N THR A 192 0.57 1.62 10.71
CA THR A 192 1.83 1.86 10.01
C THR A 192 2.76 0.65 10.11
N ARG A 193 2.85 0.00 11.28
CA ARG A 193 3.64 -1.24 11.43
C ARG A 193 3.12 -2.37 10.55
N LEU A 194 1.80 -2.49 10.42
CA LEU A 194 1.18 -3.50 9.55
C LEU A 194 1.56 -3.33 8.08
N LEU A 195 1.87 -2.11 7.62
CA LEU A 195 2.32 -1.88 6.24
C LEU A 195 3.59 -2.67 5.90
N TYR A 196 4.51 -2.84 6.85
CA TYR A 196 5.72 -3.65 6.65
C TYR A 196 5.38 -5.13 6.42
N LEU A 197 4.48 -5.67 7.25
CA LEU A 197 4.03 -7.07 7.14
C LEU A 197 3.30 -7.29 5.81
N HIS A 198 2.38 -6.38 5.46
CA HIS A 198 1.65 -6.43 4.20
C HIS A 198 2.58 -6.31 2.99
N ALA A 199 3.62 -5.47 3.03
CA ALA A 199 4.60 -5.41 1.96
C ALA A 199 5.33 -6.76 1.77
N TYR A 200 5.66 -7.46 2.87
CA TYR A 200 6.26 -8.79 2.75
C TYR A 200 5.30 -9.85 2.18
N GLN A 201 4.04 -9.85 2.63
CA GLN A 201 2.99 -10.70 2.04
C GLN A 201 2.82 -10.43 0.54
N SER A 202 2.74 -9.15 0.14
CA SER A 202 2.64 -8.72 -1.26
C SER A 202 3.83 -9.17 -2.10
N MET A 203 5.06 -9.16 -1.55
CA MET A 203 6.25 -9.65 -2.26
C MET A 203 6.15 -11.16 -2.53
N ILE A 204 5.76 -11.94 -1.51
CA ILE A 204 5.57 -13.39 -1.66
C ILE A 204 4.49 -13.66 -2.71
N TRP A 205 3.36 -12.96 -2.61
CA TRP A 205 2.25 -13.10 -3.56
C TRP A 205 2.67 -12.80 -5.00
N ASN A 206 3.38 -11.69 -5.24
CA ASN A 206 3.90 -11.37 -6.57
C ASN A 206 4.79 -12.52 -7.10
N LYS A 207 5.68 -13.08 -6.26
CA LYS A 207 6.55 -14.20 -6.66
C LYS A 207 5.76 -15.46 -7.01
N ILE A 208 4.73 -15.80 -6.23
CA ILE A 208 3.88 -16.97 -6.48
C ILE A 208 3.09 -16.78 -7.78
N VAL A 209 2.52 -15.61 -8.02
CA VAL A 209 1.82 -15.29 -9.27
C VAL A 209 2.73 -15.40 -10.47
N SER A 210 3.95 -14.85 -10.39
CA SER A 210 4.94 -14.99 -11.46
C SER A 210 5.31 -16.45 -11.71
N LYS A 211 5.52 -17.26 -10.64
CA LYS A 211 5.79 -18.69 -10.76
C LYS A 211 4.62 -19.42 -11.43
N ARG A 212 3.39 -19.20 -10.97
CA ARG A 212 2.15 -19.79 -11.52
C ARG A 212 2.01 -19.53 -13.02
N LEU A 213 2.16 -18.28 -13.42
CA LEU A 213 2.01 -17.88 -14.82
C LEU A 213 3.16 -18.40 -15.69
N ASN A 214 4.39 -18.45 -15.16
CA ASN A 214 5.53 -18.97 -15.90
C ASN A 214 5.45 -20.49 -16.10
N THR A 215 4.91 -21.23 -15.13
CA THR A 215 4.82 -22.69 -15.19
C THR A 215 3.60 -23.17 -15.98
N TYR A 216 2.44 -22.51 -15.83
CA TYR A 216 1.16 -23.03 -16.36
C TYR A 216 0.42 -22.03 -17.26
N GLY A 217 1.00 -20.86 -17.53
CA GLY A 217 0.37 -19.83 -18.35
C GLY A 217 -0.98 -19.39 -17.80
N THR A 218 -1.93 -19.18 -18.71
CA THR A 218 -3.30 -18.76 -18.43
C THR A 218 -4.29 -19.92 -18.29
N GLU A 219 -3.81 -21.15 -18.24
CA GLU A 219 -4.68 -22.32 -18.06
C GLU A 219 -5.25 -22.33 -16.65
N ILE A 220 -6.53 -22.70 -16.52
CA ILE A 220 -7.17 -22.96 -15.22
C ILE A 220 -6.85 -24.39 -14.83
N LEU A 221 -6.38 -24.61 -13.61
CA LEU A 221 -5.96 -25.93 -13.12
C LEU A 221 -6.92 -26.45 -12.06
N VAL A 222 -7.09 -27.77 -12.01
CA VAL A 222 -7.73 -28.40 -10.85
C VAL A 222 -6.92 -28.11 -9.59
N GLY A 223 -7.63 -27.80 -8.51
CA GLY A 223 -7.03 -27.35 -7.26
C GLY A 223 -6.73 -25.86 -7.18
N ASP A 224 -6.89 -25.08 -8.26
CA ASP A 224 -6.85 -23.61 -8.15
C ASP A 224 -7.99 -23.12 -7.24
N LEU A 225 -7.81 -21.94 -6.67
CA LEU A 225 -8.86 -21.24 -5.92
C LEU A 225 -9.58 -20.27 -6.84
N TYR A 226 -10.91 -20.20 -6.73
CA TYR A 226 -11.71 -19.23 -7.48
C TYR A 226 -12.81 -18.59 -6.63
N MET A 227 -13.30 -17.44 -7.07
CA MET A 227 -14.39 -16.68 -6.46
C MET A 227 -15.43 -16.26 -7.49
N ASN A 228 -16.71 -16.47 -7.17
CA ASN A 228 -17.82 -16.01 -8.01
C ASN A 228 -18.11 -14.52 -7.86
N ASP A 229 -17.88 -13.99 -6.66
CA ASP A 229 -18.02 -12.57 -6.34
C ASP A 229 -16.73 -12.08 -5.70
N ILE A 230 -16.00 -11.24 -6.44
CA ILE A 230 -14.71 -10.67 -6.02
C ILE A 230 -14.90 -9.69 -4.84
N HIS A 231 -16.14 -9.25 -4.58
CA HIS A 231 -16.46 -8.38 -3.45
C HIS A 231 -16.86 -9.15 -2.18
N ASN A 232 -16.89 -10.49 -2.22
CA ASN A 232 -17.28 -11.32 -1.09
C ASN A 232 -16.25 -12.43 -0.80
N ASP A 233 -15.27 -12.10 0.05
CA ASP A 233 -14.17 -12.98 0.53
C ASP A 233 -14.64 -14.32 1.13
N SER A 234 -15.91 -14.43 1.53
CA SER A 234 -16.47 -15.64 2.16
C SER A 234 -16.61 -16.84 1.21
N ASN A 235 -16.57 -16.63 -0.11
CA ASN A 235 -16.97 -17.61 -1.12
C ASN A 235 -15.81 -18.19 -1.94
N VAL A 236 -14.63 -18.39 -1.34
CA VAL A 236 -13.50 -19.04 -2.02
C VAL A 236 -13.72 -20.56 -2.10
N SER A 237 -13.73 -21.08 -3.33
CA SER A 237 -13.94 -22.51 -3.65
C SER A 237 -12.80 -23.07 -4.50
N PHE A 238 -12.69 -24.40 -4.56
CA PHE A 238 -11.68 -25.08 -5.38
C PHE A 238 -12.21 -25.37 -6.79
N VAL A 239 -11.33 -25.22 -7.77
CA VAL A 239 -11.53 -25.75 -9.11
C VAL A 239 -11.43 -27.28 -9.06
N THR A 240 -12.39 -27.93 -9.70
CA THR A 240 -12.55 -29.38 -9.83
C THR A 240 -12.68 -29.74 -11.29
N GLU A 241 -12.52 -31.02 -11.66
CA GLU A 241 -12.73 -31.47 -13.04
C GLU A 241 -14.14 -31.13 -13.57
N THR A 242 -15.13 -31.09 -12.69
CA THR A 242 -16.54 -30.85 -13.08
C THR A 242 -16.87 -29.39 -13.37
N ASN A 243 -16.20 -28.42 -12.72
CA ASN A 243 -16.52 -26.99 -12.85
C ASN A 243 -15.46 -26.19 -13.62
N ARG A 244 -14.31 -26.80 -13.95
CA ARG A 244 -13.17 -26.13 -14.60
C ARG A 244 -13.56 -25.34 -15.85
N ASN A 245 -14.46 -25.88 -16.67
CA ASN A 245 -14.86 -25.28 -17.94
C ASN A 245 -15.80 -24.06 -17.79
N ASP A 246 -16.42 -23.91 -16.62
CA ASP A 246 -17.35 -22.80 -16.34
C ASP A 246 -16.66 -21.60 -15.68
N ILE A 247 -15.40 -21.78 -15.29
CA ILE A 247 -14.62 -20.78 -14.56
C ILE A 247 -13.79 -19.97 -15.54
N LYS A 248 -13.69 -18.66 -15.33
CA LYS A 248 -12.83 -17.77 -16.09
C LYS A 248 -11.57 -17.42 -15.32
N LEU A 249 -10.51 -17.03 -16.03
CA LEU A 249 -9.23 -16.70 -15.43
C LEU A 249 -9.34 -15.55 -14.42
N GLU A 250 -10.22 -14.58 -14.65
CA GLU A 250 -10.44 -13.42 -13.78
C GLU A 250 -11.08 -13.79 -12.44
N GLN A 251 -11.66 -14.99 -12.35
CA GLN A 251 -12.22 -15.53 -11.11
C GLN A 251 -11.18 -16.28 -10.28
N ILE A 252 -10.02 -16.60 -10.86
CA ILE A 252 -8.93 -17.28 -10.16
C ILE A 252 -8.28 -16.32 -9.18
N VAL A 253 -8.11 -16.79 -7.95
CA VAL A 253 -7.51 -16.02 -6.87
C VAL A 253 -6.32 -16.76 -6.29
N LEU A 254 -5.31 -16.01 -5.88
CA LEU A 254 -4.19 -16.53 -5.10
C LEU A 254 -4.20 -15.85 -3.73
N PRO A 255 -3.96 -16.61 -2.65
CA PRO A 255 -4.08 -16.07 -1.31
C PRO A 255 -2.83 -15.27 -0.91
N LEU A 256 -3.02 -14.23 -0.10
CA LEU A 256 -1.91 -13.65 0.65
C LEU A 256 -1.54 -14.61 1.79
N PRO A 257 -0.25 -14.88 2.04
CA PRO A 257 0.14 -15.85 3.06
C PRO A 257 -0.26 -15.37 4.46
N GLY A 258 -0.88 -16.25 5.25
CA GLY A 258 -1.40 -15.95 6.58
C GLY A 258 -1.76 -17.21 7.36
N TYR A 259 -2.10 -17.07 8.63
CA TYR A 259 -2.36 -18.22 9.52
C TYR A 259 -3.73 -18.86 9.32
N ASP A 260 -4.69 -18.13 8.73
CA ASP A 260 -6.08 -18.57 8.53
C ASP A 260 -6.46 -18.35 7.07
N ILE A 261 -5.83 -19.13 6.19
CA ILE A 261 -5.88 -18.94 4.74
C ILE A 261 -5.92 -20.30 4.04
N LYS A 262 -6.80 -20.43 3.03
CA LYS A 262 -6.82 -21.58 2.12
C LYS A 262 -5.76 -21.41 1.03
N TYR A 263 -5.03 -22.47 0.74
CA TYR A 263 -4.06 -22.53 -0.36
C TYR A 263 -4.58 -23.40 -1.51
N PRO A 264 -4.15 -23.15 -2.76
CA PRO A 264 -4.40 -24.06 -3.86
C PRO A 264 -3.93 -25.50 -3.53
N LEU A 265 -4.61 -26.49 -4.08
CA LEU A 265 -4.27 -27.92 -3.88
C LEU A 265 -3.26 -28.46 -4.90
N ASN A 266 -2.83 -27.62 -5.85
CA ASN A 266 -1.84 -27.95 -6.87
C ASN A 266 -0.44 -27.47 -6.44
N ASP A 267 0.59 -27.70 -7.28
CA ASP A 267 2.02 -27.49 -6.96
C ASP A 267 2.46 -26.01 -6.83
N ILE A 268 1.51 -25.08 -6.74
CA ILE A 268 1.73 -23.64 -6.79
C ILE A 268 2.28 -23.08 -5.49
#